data_AF-A0A0D3EAG0-F1
#
_entry.id   AF-A0A0D3EAG0-F1
#
_cell.length_a   1.000
_cell.length_b   1.000
_cell.length_c   1.000
_cell.angle_alpha   90.00
_cell.angle_beta   90.00
_cell.angle_gamma   90.00
#
_symmetry.space_group_name_H-M   'P 1'
#
loop_
_entity.id
_entity.type
_entity.pdbx_description
1 polymer ?
#
loop_
_entity_poly.entity_id
_entity_poly.type
_entity_poly.pdbx_seq_one_letter_code
_entity_poly.pdbx_strand_id
1 'polypeptide(L)'
;MNMETRSEGGMSNTVMCVLTDPEGTHLGSSMYITQTAGPLQLTQLVNKFRNNEEMLPYSFYVSDEELLVPVGTYIENNKVSVEKVLTIVY
;
A
#
# COMPACT_ATOMS: atom_id res chain seq x y z
N MET A 1 5.16 18.65 -37.57
CA MET A 1 5.18 17.27 -37.07
C MET A 1 4.16 17.22 -35.95
N ASN A 2 2.99 16.66 -36.23
CA ASN A 2 1.87 16.62 -35.29
C ASN A 2 2.15 15.48 -34.31
N MET A 3 2.45 15.81 -33.06
CA MET A 3 2.58 14.82 -31.99
C MET A 3 1.23 14.71 -31.27
N GLU A 4 0.24 14.18 -31.99
CA GLU A 4 -0.94 13.61 -31.37
C GLU A 4 -0.77 12.09 -31.40
N THR A 5 -0.40 11.51 -30.26
CA THR A 5 -0.87 10.21 -29.75
C THR A 5 -0.08 9.82 -28.51
N ARG A 6 -0.62 10.13 -27.33
CA ARG A 6 -0.92 9.12 -26.29
C ARG A 6 -1.76 9.77 -25.20
N SER A 7 -3.06 9.92 -25.45
CA SER A 7 -4.02 9.83 -24.35
C SER A 7 -4.43 8.36 -24.24
N GLU A 8 -4.91 7.99 -23.05
CA GLU A 8 -5.58 6.73 -22.68
C GLU A 8 -4.70 5.66 -22.03
N GLY A 9 -4.66 5.73 -20.69
CA GLY A 9 -4.13 4.69 -19.80
C GLY A 9 -3.35 5.23 -18.61
N GLY A 10 -3.86 6.21 -17.87
CA GLY A 10 -3.35 6.53 -16.53
C GLY A 10 -3.65 5.38 -15.57
N MET A 11 -3.02 4.22 -15.78
CA MET A 11 -2.97 3.14 -14.81
C MET A 11 -2.21 3.71 -13.63
N SER A 12 -2.94 4.17 -12.62
CA SER A 12 -2.38 4.35 -11.29
C SER A 12 -1.66 3.05 -10.95
N ASN A 13 -0.34 3.11 -10.94
CA ASN A 13 0.52 1.99 -10.60
C ASN A 13 0.07 1.52 -9.21
N THR A 14 -0.73 0.47 -9.16
CA THR A 14 -1.31 -0.10 -7.94
C THR A 14 -0.69 -1.45 -7.70
N VAL A 15 -0.67 -1.86 -6.45
CA VAL A 15 -0.19 -3.18 -6.02
C VAL A 15 -1.27 -3.81 -5.15
N MET A 16 -1.43 -5.13 -5.29
CA MET A 16 -2.33 -5.87 -4.44
C MET A 16 -1.67 -6.07 -3.08
N CYS A 17 -2.27 -5.50 -2.04
CA CYS A 17 -1.80 -5.60 -0.67
C CYS A 17 -2.83 -6.29 0.22
N VAL A 18 -2.39 -6.87 1.33
CA VAL A 18 -3.22 -7.24 2.47
C VAL A 18 -2.65 -6.58 3.71
N LEU A 19 -3.51 -5.99 4.52
CA LEU A 19 -3.15 -5.40 5.80
C LEU A 19 -3.42 -6.44 6.89
N THR A 20 -2.46 -6.68 7.79
CA THR A 20 -2.62 -7.65 8.90
C THR A 20 -2.20 -7.03 10.22
N ASP A 21 -2.80 -7.44 11.32
CA ASP A 21 -2.24 -7.13 12.64
C ASP A 21 -1.02 -8.02 12.96
N PRO A 22 -0.27 -7.75 14.05
CA PRO A 22 0.91 -8.55 14.42
C PRO A 22 0.64 -10.04 14.68
N GLU A 23 -0.62 -10.40 14.98
CA GLU A 23 -1.03 -11.79 15.18
C GLU A 23 -1.39 -12.49 13.84
N GLY A 24 -1.29 -11.77 12.72
CA GLY A 24 -1.58 -12.28 11.38
C GLY A 24 -3.06 -12.20 10.99
N THR A 25 -3.91 -11.51 11.76
CA THR A 25 -5.32 -11.34 11.42
C THR A 25 -5.47 -10.30 10.33
N HIS A 26 -6.10 -10.68 9.21
CA HIS A 26 -6.30 -9.77 8.09
C HIS A 26 -7.31 -8.67 8.42
N LEU A 27 -6.96 -7.43 8.10
CA LEU A 27 -7.86 -6.28 8.10
C LEU A 27 -8.67 -6.28 6.81
N GLY A 28 -9.71 -7.12 6.78
CA GLY A 28 -10.54 -7.33 5.60
C GLY A 28 -9.87 -8.19 4.53
N SER A 29 -10.25 -7.98 3.28
CA SER A 29 -9.72 -8.69 2.12
C SER A 29 -8.51 -7.97 1.50
N SER A 30 -7.75 -8.67 0.66
CA SER A 30 -6.71 -8.04 -0.16
C SER A 30 -7.29 -6.92 -1.04
N MET A 31 -6.54 -5.84 -1.23
CA MET A 31 -6.96 -4.66 -1.97
C MET A 31 -5.84 -4.01 -2.77
N TYR A 32 -6.21 -3.26 -3.81
CA TYR A 32 -5.27 -2.48 -4.59
C TYR A 32 -4.94 -1.17 -3.87
N ILE A 33 -3.67 -0.99 -3.53
CA ILE A 33 -3.11 0.24 -2.97
C ILE A 33 -2.27 0.92 -4.03
N THR A 34 -2.36 2.24 -4.15
CA THR A 34 -1.51 3.01 -5.07
C THR A 34 -0.06 2.94 -4.62
N GLN A 35 0.87 2.69 -5.55
CA GLN A 35 2.30 2.63 -5.27
C GLN A 35 2.86 3.94 -4.68
N THR A 36 2.16 5.07 -4.86
CA THR A 36 2.48 6.35 -4.23
C THR A 36 2.00 6.50 -2.79
N ALA A 37 1.21 5.55 -2.27
CA ALA A 37 0.73 5.58 -0.89
C ALA A 37 1.91 5.34 0.08
N GLY A 38 2.09 6.24 1.03
CA GLY A 38 3.03 6.08 2.13
C GLY A 38 2.32 5.84 3.47
N PRO A 39 3.07 5.87 4.58
CA PRO A 39 2.55 5.55 5.91
C PRO A 39 1.33 6.38 6.31
N LEU A 40 1.29 7.67 5.96
CA LEU A 40 0.15 8.53 6.29
C LEU A 40 -1.16 8.06 5.64
N GLN A 41 -1.12 7.68 4.35
CA GLN A 41 -2.29 7.17 3.64
C GLN A 41 -2.71 5.80 4.16
N LEU A 42 -1.74 4.95 4.52
CA LEU A 42 -2.02 3.65 5.13
C LEU A 42 -2.65 3.81 6.52
N THR A 43 -2.19 4.76 7.34
CA THR A 43 -2.80 5.10 8.64
C THR A 43 -4.26 5.50 8.47
N GLN A 44 -4.56 6.37 7.50
CA GLN A 44 -5.94 6.77 7.21
C GLN A 44 -6.80 5.57 6.78
N LEU A 45 -6.23 4.67 5.98
CA LEU A 45 -6.88 3.46 5.52
C LEU A 45 -7.22 2.52 6.69
N VAL A 46 -6.24 2.21 7.54
CA VAL A 46 -6.44 1.34 8.72
C VAL A 46 -7.48 1.91 9.67
N ASN A 47 -7.38 3.20 10.00
CA ASN A 47 -8.36 3.86 10.87
C ASN A 47 -9.78 3.76 10.32
N LYS A 48 -9.94 3.95 9.00
CA LYS A 48 -11.24 3.83 8.33
C LYS A 48 -11.77 2.39 8.38
N PHE A 49 -10.91 1.39 8.17
CA PHE A 49 -11.31 -0.02 8.23
C PHE A 49 -11.65 -0.50 9.63
N ARG A 50 -10.90 -0.05 10.64
CA ARG A 50 -11.16 -0.34 12.05
C ARG A 50 -12.33 0.48 12.62
N ASN A 51 -12.82 1.48 11.87
CA ASN A 51 -13.86 2.42 12.32
C ASN A 51 -13.51 3.04 13.68
N ASN A 52 -12.24 3.46 13.83
CA ASN A 52 -11.78 4.09 15.06
C ASN A 52 -12.47 5.45 15.25
N GLU A 53 -12.88 5.76 16.47
CA GLU A 53 -13.50 7.05 16.83
C GLU A 53 -12.50 8.20 16.72
N GLU A 54 -11.22 7.92 16.99
CA GLU A 54 -10.11 8.85 16.85
C GLU A 54 -9.05 8.31 15.89
N MET A 55 -8.28 9.20 15.27
CA MET A 55 -7.17 8.81 14.41
C MET A 55 -6.01 8.27 15.24
N LEU A 56 -5.83 6.95 15.24
CA LEU A 56 -4.72 6.29 15.89
C LEU A 56 -3.46 6.31 15.00
N PRO A 57 -2.27 6.55 15.58
CA PRO A 57 -1.02 6.37 14.87
C PRO A 57 -0.73 4.88 14.64
N TYR A 58 -0.22 4.56 13.45
CA TYR A 58 0.21 3.21 13.07
C TYR A 58 1.63 3.27 12.50
N SER A 59 2.42 2.22 12.75
CA SER A 59 3.68 1.94 12.05
C SER A 59 3.45 0.73 11.16
N PHE A 60 4.05 0.72 9.98
CA PHE A 60 3.82 -0.32 8.99
C PHE A 60 5.08 -1.13 8.78
N TYR A 61 4.95 -2.44 8.62
CA TYR A 61 6.08 -3.33 8.40
C TYR A 61 5.84 -4.26 7.22
N VAL A 62 6.90 -4.50 6.45
CA VAL A 62 6.91 -5.47 5.36
C VAL A 62 8.18 -6.31 5.50
N SER A 63 8.02 -7.63 5.64
CA SER A 63 9.16 -8.55 5.88
C SER A 63 10.04 -8.11 7.07
N ASP A 64 9.41 -7.75 8.19
CA ASP A 64 10.05 -7.26 9.43
C ASP A 64 10.82 -5.93 9.31
N GLU A 65 10.73 -5.25 8.16
CA GLU A 65 11.28 -3.90 7.96
C GLU A 65 10.20 -2.85 8.03
N GLU A 66 10.44 -1.76 8.77
CA GLU A 66 9.50 -0.65 8.85
C GLU A 66 9.39 0.07 7.49
N LEU A 67 8.16 0.18 6.98
CA LEU A 67 7.83 0.88 5.76
C LEU A 67 7.78 2.38 6.03
N LEU A 68 8.90 3.07 5.77
CA LEU A 68 9.03 4.53 5.95
C LEU A 68 8.83 5.32 4.65
N VAL A 69 8.73 4.63 3.52
CA VAL A 69 8.64 5.20 2.16
C VAL A 69 7.33 4.76 1.49
N PRO A 70 6.94 5.37 0.34
CA PRO A 70 5.82 4.89 -0.43
C PRO A 70 5.97 3.41 -0.83
N VAL A 71 4.84 2.70 -0.93
CA VAL A 71 4.80 1.26 -1.21
C VAL A 71 5.57 0.91 -2.50
N GLY A 72 5.43 1.72 -3.55
CA GLY A 72 6.16 1.55 -4.81
C GLY A 72 7.68 1.64 -4.64
N THR A 73 8.15 2.64 -3.88
CA THR A 73 9.58 2.80 -3.58
C THR A 73 10.12 1.60 -2.82
N TYR A 74 9.37 1.05 -1.86
CA TYR A 74 9.75 -0.18 -1.17
C TYR A 74 9.85 -1.37 -2.14
N ILE A 75 8.86 -1.54 -3.01
CA ILE A 75 8.82 -2.63 -4.01
C ILE A 75 10.02 -2.55 -4.95
N GLU A 76 10.32 -1.36 -5.46
CA GLU A 76 11.44 -1.11 -6.36
C GLU A 76 12.79 -1.40 -5.68
N ASN A 77 13.00 -0.86 -4.48
CA ASN A 77 14.25 -1.02 -3.73
C ASN A 77 14.51 -2.48 -3.34
N ASN A 78 13.46 -3.20 -2.93
CA ASN A 78 13.56 -4.57 -2.47
C ASN A 78 13.31 -5.62 -3.57
N LYS A 79 13.09 -5.17 -4.81
CA LYS A 79 12.79 -6.03 -5.98
C LYS A 79 11.64 -6.99 -5.72
N VAL A 80 10.62 -6.52 -4.99
CA VAL A 80 9.42 -7.31 -4.70
C VAL A 80 8.62 -7.48 -5.99
N SER A 81 8.16 -8.70 -6.26
CA SER A 81 7.29 -8.92 -7.42
C SER A 81 5.90 -8.36 -7.17
N VAL A 82 5.44 -7.48 -8.06
CA VAL A 82 4.07 -6.91 -8.05
C VAL A 82 2.98 -7.94 -8.38
N GLU A 83 3.36 -9.14 -8.83
CA GLU A 83 2.43 -10.26 -9.06
C GLU A 83 2.01 -10.95 -7.75
N LYS A 84 2.78 -10.75 -6.67
CA LYS A 84 2.46 -11.30 -5.36
C LYS A 84 1.67 -10.30 -4.53
N VAL A 85 0.82 -10.82 -3.65
CA VAL A 85 0.15 -9.99 -2.63
C VAL A 85 1.22 -9.50 -1.65
N LEU A 86 1.33 -8.18 -1.49
CA LEU A 86 2.20 -7.56 -0.49
C LEU A 86 1.51 -7.60 0.88
N THR A 87 2.10 -8.28 1.86
CA THR A 87 1.59 -8.29 3.23
C THR A 87 2.20 -7.13 3.99
N ILE A 88 1.35 -6.25 4.54
CA ILE A 88 1.76 -5.10 5.33
C ILE A 88 1.18 -5.29 6.74
N VAL A 89 2.05 -5.40 7.74
CA VAL A 89 1.65 -5.43 9.15
C VAL A 89 1.45 -3.99 9.62
N TYR A 90 0.38 -3.69 10.35
CA TYR A 90 0.06 -2.35 10.90
C TYR A 90 -0.04 -2.33 12.42
#